data_AF-A0A8I1M543-F1
#
_entry.id   AF-A0A8I1M543-F1
#
_cell.length_a   1.000
_cell.length_b   1.000
_cell.length_c   1.000
_cell.angle_alpha   90.00
_cell.angle_beta   90.00
_cell.angle_gamma   90.00
#
_symmetry.space_group_name_H-M   'P 1'
#
loop_
_entity.id
_entity.type
_entity.pdbx_description
1 polymer ?
#
loop_
_entity_poly.entity_id
_entity_poly.type
_entity_poly.pdbx_seq_one_letter_code
_entity_poly.pdbx_strand_id
1 'polypeptide(L)'
;MAVSAQLSKIRNPNTPTWTTSSRKDMWLGLLERLNSDNRAFQTFLEEYATGADITLSRRDVRSIFALDASKGVIGTIIWSHARGIRVNALSLLVRDLPTLITLMSISDFGQEELNELLSQPGISVPTASKMLSACGKTYRKMPAAIIDDNVIQAIENKALCEDFPHVAKLRNKSRSRPLPYYEAYLKDVTAICEKHDITADMLDRYLAEHALEDLPLNSELQTA
;
A
#
# COMPACT_ATOMS: atom_id res chain seq x y z
N MET A 1 -9.64 -7.19 22.73
CA MET A 1 -9.48 -6.28 21.59
C MET A 1 -8.37 -5.30 21.91
N ALA A 2 -7.13 -5.62 21.52
CA ALA A 2 -5.96 -4.81 21.79
C ALA A 2 -6.00 -3.47 21.05
N VAL A 3 -6.69 -3.40 19.89
CA VAL A 3 -6.93 -2.13 19.17
C VAL A 3 -7.64 -1.11 20.08
N SER A 4 -8.60 -1.55 20.89
CA SER A 4 -9.35 -0.67 21.79
C SER A 4 -8.46 0.02 22.84
N ALA A 5 -7.39 -0.64 23.28
CA ALA A 5 -6.45 -0.08 24.25
C ALA A 5 -5.55 1.01 23.63
N GLN A 6 -5.48 1.06 22.30
CA GLN A 6 -4.54 1.91 21.55
C GLN A 6 -5.24 3.06 20.81
N LEU A 7 -6.56 3.24 21.00
CA LEU A 7 -7.36 4.25 20.31
C LEU A 7 -6.83 5.67 20.46
N SER A 8 -6.26 6.02 21.62
CA SER A 8 -5.66 7.34 21.84
C SER A 8 -4.47 7.60 20.90
N LYS A 9 -3.62 6.59 20.66
CA LYS A 9 -2.50 6.66 19.71
C LYS A 9 -3.00 6.66 18.27
N ILE A 10 -3.96 5.78 17.96
CA ILE A 10 -4.56 5.66 16.62
C ILE A 10 -5.16 6.99 16.16
N ARG A 11 -5.86 7.70 17.06
CA ARG A 11 -6.55 8.97 16.75
C ARG A 11 -5.63 10.19 16.65
N ASN A 12 -4.40 10.14 17.19
CA ASN A 12 -3.54 11.33 17.27
C ASN A 12 -2.55 11.42 16.07
N PRO A 13 -2.79 12.28 15.07
CA PRO A 13 -2.10 12.24 13.78
C PRO A 13 -1.04 13.34 13.69
N ASN A 14 0.04 13.26 14.48
CA ASN A 14 1.07 14.31 14.48
C ASN A 14 2.14 14.14 13.38
N THR A 15 2.06 13.11 12.54
CA THR A 15 3.07 12.81 11.52
C THR A 15 2.46 12.25 10.23
N PRO A 16 3.12 12.45 9.07
CA PRO A 16 2.73 11.82 7.81
C PRO A 16 2.69 10.31 7.97
N THR A 17 1.59 9.71 7.54
CA THR A 17 1.14 8.34 7.85
C THR A 17 2.02 7.24 7.26
N TRP A 18 2.74 7.57 6.19
CA TRP A 18 3.63 6.65 5.49
C TRP A 18 4.44 7.41 4.44
N THR A 19 5.69 7.71 4.76
CA THR A 19 6.62 8.39 3.85
C THR A 19 7.63 7.40 3.32
N THR A 20 7.87 7.43 2.02
CA THR A 20 8.95 6.68 1.39
C THR A 20 9.90 7.64 0.70
N SER A 21 11.18 7.27 0.68
CA SER A 21 12.21 7.99 -0.07
C SER A 21 12.92 7.01 -1.00
N SER A 22 13.19 7.46 -2.21
CA SER A 22 13.94 6.69 -3.20
C SER A 22 14.88 7.60 -3.97
N ARG A 23 16.03 7.05 -4.39
CA ARG A 23 17.04 7.85 -5.08
C ARG A 23 16.61 8.13 -6.52
N LYS A 24 16.71 9.40 -6.93
CA LYS A 24 16.37 9.85 -8.29
C LYS A 24 17.27 9.19 -9.34
N ASP A 25 18.56 9.06 -9.06
CA ASP A 25 19.56 8.46 -9.96
C ASP A 25 19.24 7.00 -10.32
N MET A 26 18.73 6.23 -9.36
CA MET A 26 18.28 4.86 -9.55
C MET A 26 17.15 4.82 -10.58
N TRP A 27 16.12 5.64 -10.42
CA TRP A 27 15.00 5.67 -11.36
C TRP A 27 15.44 6.12 -12.75
N LEU A 28 16.20 7.20 -12.84
CA LEU A 28 16.72 7.70 -14.12
C LEU A 28 17.58 6.65 -14.82
N GLY A 29 18.51 6.00 -14.11
CA GLY A 29 19.36 4.95 -14.68
C GLY A 29 18.60 3.70 -15.10
N LEU A 30 17.46 3.38 -14.46
CA LEU A 30 16.57 2.33 -14.94
C LEU A 30 15.83 2.78 -16.22
N LEU A 31 15.31 4.01 -16.24
CA LEU A 31 14.56 4.59 -17.36
C LEU A 31 15.43 4.81 -18.61
N GLU A 32 16.71 5.15 -18.46
CA GLU A 32 17.67 5.27 -19.57
C GLU A 32 17.91 3.94 -20.28
N ARG A 33 17.82 2.82 -19.54
CA ARG A 33 17.90 1.47 -20.13
C ARG A 33 16.64 1.10 -20.88
N LEU A 34 15.54 1.81 -20.67
CA LEU A 34 14.31 1.64 -21.42
C LEU A 34 14.44 2.47 -22.70
N ASN A 35 14.50 1.80 -23.84
CA ASN A 35 14.42 2.47 -25.14
C ASN A 35 12.95 2.88 -25.43
N SER A 36 12.38 3.73 -24.58
CA SER A 36 10.99 4.18 -24.66
C SER A 36 10.92 5.68 -24.94
N ASP A 37 10.03 6.07 -25.86
CA ASP A 37 9.72 7.46 -26.15
C ASP A 37 8.84 8.11 -25.06
N ASN A 38 8.23 7.31 -24.19
CA ASN A 38 7.42 7.81 -23.08
C ASN A 38 8.31 8.40 -21.99
N ARG A 39 8.27 9.74 -21.86
CA ARG A 39 9.04 10.50 -20.87
C ARG A 39 8.28 10.84 -19.59
N ALA A 40 7.07 10.30 -19.39
CA ALA A 40 6.21 10.68 -18.27
C ALA A 40 6.87 10.44 -16.89
N PHE A 41 7.61 9.34 -16.72
CA PHE A 41 8.35 9.07 -15.48
C PHE A 41 9.50 10.07 -15.25
N GLN A 42 10.24 10.43 -16.30
CA GLN A 42 11.31 11.43 -16.22
C GLN A 42 10.75 12.80 -15.86
N THR A 43 9.70 13.24 -16.54
CA THR A 43 9.01 14.51 -16.22
C THR A 43 8.49 14.53 -14.79
N PHE A 44 7.93 13.42 -14.32
CA PHE A 44 7.50 13.29 -12.93
C PHE A 44 8.67 13.45 -11.94
N LEU A 45 9.82 12.81 -12.20
CA LEU A 45 11.02 12.92 -11.36
C LEU A 45 11.66 14.32 -11.42
N GLU A 46 11.49 15.07 -12.50
CA GLU A 46 11.93 16.46 -12.59
C GLU A 46 11.06 17.39 -11.74
N GLU A 47 9.75 17.14 -11.71
CA GLU A 47 8.78 17.97 -11.00
C GLU A 47 8.72 17.69 -9.49
N TYR A 48 8.80 16.42 -9.08
CA TYR A 48 8.55 16.01 -7.69
C TYR A 48 9.79 15.59 -6.90
N ALA A 49 10.95 15.39 -7.53
CA ALA A 49 12.17 15.08 -6.77
C ALA A 49 12.82 16.34 -6.21
N THR A 50 13.30 16.25 -4.97
CA THR A 50 14.05 17.31 -4.29
C THR A 50 15.53 16.95 -4.25
N GLY A 51 16.31 17.51 -5.18
CA GLY A 51 17.73 17.22 -5.30
C GLY A 51 17.98 15.79 -5.80
N ALA A 52 18.65 14.97 -4.97
CA ALA A 52 19.04 13.59 -5.31
C ALA A 52 17.95 12.56 -5.02
N ASP A 53 16.91 12.91 -4.27
CA ASP A 53 15.90 11.98 -3.78
C ASP A 53 14.49 12.44 -4.17
N ILE A 54 13.60 11.46 -4.34
CA ILE A 54 12.16 11.69 -4.36
C ILE A 54 11.56 11.10 -3.09
N THR A 55 10.98 11.99 -2.27
CA THR A 55 10.32 11.64 -1.01
C THR A 55 8.83 11.90 -1.14
N LEU A 56 8.02 10.87 -0.97
CA LEU A 56 6.57 10.94 -1.11
C LEU A 56 5.90 10.37 0.12
N SER A 57 4.98 11.13 0.71
CA SER A 57 4.00 10.58 1.64
C SER A 57 2.79 10.02 0.89
N ARG A 58 2.04 9.13 1.54
CA ARG A 58 0.74 8.64 1.02
C ARG A 58 -0.21 9.80 0.65
N ARG A 59 -0.20 10.90 1.42
CA ARG A 59 -1.02 12.08 1.16
C ARG A 59 -0.55 12.86 -0.06
N ASP A 60 0.76 12.94 -0.29
CA ASP A 60 1.31 13.58 -1.49
C ASP A 60 0.85 12.81 -2.73
N VAL A 61 0.98 11.48 -2.73
CA VAL A 61 0.51 10.62 -3.82
C VAL A 61 -0.98 10.83 -4.09
N ARG A 62 -1.82 10.87 -3.04
CA ARG A 62 -3.26 11.12 -3.17
C ARG A 62 -3.55 12.49 -3.77
N SER A 63 -2.83 13.52 -3.33
CA SER A 63 -2.99 14.90 -3.80
C SER A 63 -2.57 15.04 -5.26
N ILE A 64 -1.44 14.43 -5.64
CA ILE A 64 -0.98 14.38 -7.03
C ILE A 64 -2.01 13.66 -7.90
N PHE A 65 -2.53 12.51 -7.45
CA PHE A 65 -3.54 11.75 -8.20
C PHE A 65 -4.83 12.54 -8.42
N ALA A 66 -5.27 13.32 -7.43
CA ALA A 66 -6.44 14.18 -7.56
C ALA A 66 -6.25 15.33 -8.57
N LEU A 67 -5.01 15.80 -8.76
CA LEU A 67 -4.66 16.86 -9.72
C LEU A 67 -4.44 16.30 -11.12
N ASP A 68 -3.72 15.18 -11.23
CA ASP A 68 -3.36 14.52 -12.47
C ASP A 68 -3.25 13.01 -12.22
N ALA A 69 -4.22 12.26 -12.74
CA ALA A 69 -4.28 10.81 -12.55
C ALA A 69 -3.04 10.10 -13.11
N SER A 70 -2.48 10.57 -14.23
CA SER A 70 -1.27 9.99 -14.83
C SER A 70 -0.08 10.15 -13.89
N LYS A 71 0.15 11.36 -13.39
CA LYS A 71 1.21 11.62 -12.41
C LYS A 71 0.96 10.89 -11.09
N GLY A 72 -0.29 10.78 -10.67
CA GLY A 72 -0.66 10.03 -9.47
C GLY A 72 -0.33 8.55 -9.56
N VAL A 73 -0.58 7.91 -10.72
CA VAL A 73 -0.19 6.51 -10.96
C VAL A 73 1.33 6.35 -10.92
N ILE A 74 2.08 7.27 -11.55
CA ILE A 74 3.55 7.24 -11.51
C ILE A 74 4.07 7.41 -10.08
N GLY A 75 3.56 8.41 -9.35
CA GLY A 75 3.90 8.65 -7.95
C GLY A 75 3.59 7.44 -7.07
N THR A 76 2.49 6.77 -7.34
CA THR A 76 2.08 5.54 -6.66
C THR A 76 3.03 4.37 -6.93
N ILE A 77 3.50 4.20 -8.18
CA ILE A 77 4.50 3.18 -8.54
C ILE A 77 5.82 3.44 -7.82
N ILE A 78 6.32 4.68 -7.88
CA ILE A 78 7.56 5.07 -7.20
C ILE A 78 7.43 4.86 -5.69
N TRP A 79 6.31 5.31 -5.10
CA TRP A 79 6.05 5.20 -3.68
C TRP A 79 5.97 3.74 -3.20
N SER A 80 5.32 2.86 -3.99
CA SER A 80 5.18 1.43 -3.68
C SER A 80 6.49 0.65 -3.87
N HIS A 81 7.39 1.15 -4.71
CA HIS A 81 8.68 0.53 -5.05
C HIS A 81 9.89 1.37 -4.59
N ALA A 82 9.77 2.07 -3.46
CA ALA A 82 10.81 3.01 -3.01
C ALA A 82 12.20 2.37 -2.79
N ARG A 83 12.25 1.08 -2.45
CA ARG A 83 13.51 0.32 -2.30
C ARG A 83 14.07 -0.23 -3.62
N GLY A 84 13.41 0.05 -4.74
CA GLY A 84 13.79 -0.38 -6.07
C GLY A 84 12.81 -1.36 -6.71
N ILE A 85 12.95 -1.46 -8.02
CA ILE A 85 12.18 -2.35 -8.91
C ILE A 85 13.14 -2.99 -9.91
N ARG A 86 12.85 -4.22 -10.34
CA ARG A 86 13.61 -4.87 -11.42
C ARG A 86 13.36 -4.13 -12.74
N VAL A 87 14.41 -3.90 -13.53
CA VAL A 87 14.33 -3.21 -14.85
C VAL A 87 13.21 -3.79 -15.71
N ASN A 88 13.11 -5.12 -15.81
CA ASN A 88 12.09 -5.78 -16.64
C ASN A 88 10.66 -5.57 -16.12
N ALA A 89 10.47 -5.40 -14.81
CA ALA A 89 9.14 -5.08 -14.28
C ALA A 89 8.81 -3.61 -14.57
N LEU A 90 9.77 -2.70 -14.38
CA LEU A 90 9.59 -1.30 -14.71
C LEU A 90 9.34 -1.07 -16.20
N SER A 91 10.03 -1.77 -17.09
CA SER A 91 9.81 -1.65 -18.54
C SER A 91 8.37 -1.98 -18.92
N LEU A 92 7.80 -3.01 -18.29
CA LEU A 92 6.43 -3.45 -18.51
C LEU A 92 5.43 -2.45 -17.90
N LEU A 93 5.69 -1.91 -16.70
CA LEU A 93 4.86 -0.86 -16.10
C LEU A 93 4.86 0.44 -16.93
N VAL A 94 6.01 0.83 -17.50
CA VAL A 94 6.10 2.01 -18.39
C VAL A 94 5.30 1.79 -19.67
N ARG A 95 5.40 0.59 -20.26
CA ARG A 95 4.63 0.19 -21.44
C ARG A 95 3.13 0.19 -21.14
N ASP A 96 2.73 -0.37 -20.00
CA ASP A 96 1.33 -0.59 -19.62
C ASP A 96 0.74 0.60 -18.83
N LEU A 97 1.47 1.72 -18.73
CA LEU A 97 1.03 2.92 -18.02
C LEU A 97 -0.38 3.40 -18.45
N PRO A 98 -0.76 3.43 -19.74
CA PRO A 98 -2.13 3.80 -20.13
C PRO A 98 -3.20 2.88 -19.54
N THR A 99 -2.93 1.57 -19.48
CA THR A 99 -3.82 0.58 -18.87
C THR A 99 -3.93 0.82 -17.37
N LEU A 100 -2.81 1.06 -16.69
CA LEU A 100 -2.79 1.38 -15.26
C LEU A 100 -3.56 2.66 -14.94
N ILE A 101 -3.44 3.70 -15.77
CA ILE A 101 -4.21 4.95 -15.61
C ILE A 101 -5.71 4.68 -15.75
N THR A 102 -6.09 3.90 -16.75
CA THR A 102 -7.50 3.51 -16.98
C THR A 102 -8.03 2.73 -15.78
N LEU A 103 -7.30 1.71 -15.34
CA LEU A 103 -7.68 0.88 -14.20
C LEU A 103 -7.79 1.71 -12.92
N MET A 104 -6.83 2.60 -12.67
CA MET A 104 -6.84 3.48 -11.51
C MET A 104 -7.85 4.62 -11.61
N SER A 105 -8.53 4.83 -12.74
CA SER A 105 -9.68 5.76 -12.81
C SER A 105 -10.90 5.23 -12.07
N ILE A 106 -11.01 3.91 -11.91
CA ILE A 106 -12.09 3.23 -11.20
C ILE A 106 -12.01 3.60 -9.71
N SER A 107 -13.13 4.01 -9.13
CA SER A 107 -13.20 4.42 -7.71
C SER A 107 -13.35 3.23 -6.76
N ASP A 108 -14.15 2.23 -7.17
CA ASP A 108 -14.42 1.03 -6.41
C ASP A 108 -14.07 -0.22 -7.22
N PHE A 109 -13.02 -0.92 -6.81
CA PHE A 109 -12.53 -2.12 -7.46
C PHE A 109 -13.39 -3.32 -7.11
N GLY A 110 -13.67 -4.17 -8.10
CA GLY A 110 -14.10 -5.54 -7.92
C GLY A 110 -12.94 -6.53 -8.04
N GLN A 111 -13.30 -7.81 -8.12
CA GLN A 111 -12.32 -8.89 -8.25
C GLN A 111 -11.63 -8.89 -9.62
N GLU A 112 -12.34 -8.49 -10.67
CA GLU A 112 -11.79 -8.45 -12.03
C GLU A 112 -10.72 -7.37 -12.15
N GLU A 113 -11.02 -6.15 -11.68
CA GLU A 113 -10.11 -5.01 -11.69
C GLU A 113 -8.87 -5.29 -10.84
N LEU A 114 -9.05 -5.93 -9.67
CA LEU A 114 -7.91 -6.29 -8.82
C LEU A 114 -7.07 -7.42 -9.45
N ASN A 115 -7.68 -8.40 -10.10
CA ASN A 115 -6.94 -9.43 -10.82
C ASN A 115 -6.18 -8.84 -12.01
N GLU A 116 -6.77 -7.89 -12.74
CA GLU A 116 -6.09 -7.17 -13.81
C GLU A 116 -4.88 -6.40 -13.26
N LEU A 117 -5.03 -5.72 -12.12
CA LEU A 117 -3.93 -5.03 -11.45
C LEU A 117 -2.81 -5.99 -11.01
N LEU A 118 -3.18 -7.17 -10.48
CA LEU A 118 -2.24 -8.21 -10.05
C LEU A 118 -1.58 -8.96 -11.21
N SER A 119 -2.17 -8.91 -12.42
CA SER A 119 -1.56 -9.46 -13.63
C SER A 119 -0.35 -8.63 -14.10
N GLN A 120 -0.22 -7.40 -13.61
CA GLN A 120 0.84 -6.48 -14.00
C GLN A 120 2.17 -6.89 -13.36
N PRO A 121 3.27 -6.92 -14.15
CA PRO A 121 4.58 -7.30 -13.66
C PRO A 121 5.07 -6.43 -12.49
N GLY A 122 5.49 -7.09 -11.41
CA GLY A 122 5.97 -6.40 -10.20
C GLY A 122 4.86 -5.96 -9.24
N ILE A 123 3.58 -6.17 -9.59
CA ILE A 123 2.44 -5.85 -8.71
C ILE A 123 2.00 -7.11 -7.96
N SER A 124 2.40 -7.20 -6.70
CA SER A 124 1.91 -8.21 -5.75
C SER A 124 0.70 -7.67 -4.95
N VAL A 125 0.01 -8.51 -4.17
CA VAL A 125 -1.05 -8.05 -3.26
C VAL A 125 -0.60 -6.90 -2.33
N PRO A 126 0.56 -6.97 -1.64
CA PRO A 126 1.06 -5.82 -0.88
C PRO A 126 1.24 -4.56 -1.73
N THR A 127 1.80 -4.70 -2.94
CA THR A 127 1.95 -3.57 -3.87
C THR A 127 0.59 -3.01 -4.25
N ALA A 128 -0.35 -3.84 -4.73
CA ALA A 128 -1.70 -3.43 -5.12
C ALA A 128 -2.44 -2.75 -3.97
N SER A 129 -2.34 -3.28 -2.75
CA SER A 129 -2.96 -2.67 -1.56
C SER A 129 -2.43 -1.25 -1.32
N LYS A 130 -1.10 -1.03 -1.46
CA LYS A 130 -0.48 0.29 -1.39
C LYS A 130 -1.01 1.22 -2.48
N MET A 131 -1.12 0.72 -3.72
CA MET A 131 -1.60 1.52 -4.84
C MET A 131 -3.04 1.98 -4.66
N LEU A 132 -3.95 1.06 -4.33
CA LEU A 132 -5.35 1.36 -4.08
C LEU A 132 -5.52 2.32 -2.90
N SER A 133 -4.80 2.04 -1.81
CA SER A 133 -4.84 2.79 -0.57
C SER A 133 -4.29 4.22 -0.75
N ALA A 134 -3.19 4.41 -1.49
CA ALA A 134 -2.63 5.73 -1.78
C ALA A 134 -3.58 6.57 -2.63
N CYS A 135 -4.18 5.99 -3.67
CA CYS A 135 -5.13 6.69 -4.53
C CYS A 135 -6.55 6.82 -3.94
N GLY A 136 -6.76 6.43 -2.68
CA GLY A 136 -8.05 6.58 -1.98
C GLY A 136 -9.18 5.73 -2.57
N LYS A 137 -8.85 4.54 -3.08
CA LYS A 137 -9.79 3.62 -3.71
C LYS A 137 -10.54 2.77 -2.69
N THR A 138 -11.65 2.18 -3.10
CA THR A 138 -12.34 1.12 -2.36
C THR A 138 -12.23 -0.22 -3.10
N TYR A 139 -12.43 -1.32 -2.38
CA TYR A 139 -12.60 -2.66 -2.95
C TYR A 139 -13.91 -3.25 -2.44
N ARG A 140 -14.86 -3.52 -3.33
CA ARG A 140 -16.22 -3.96 -2.99
C ARG A 140 -16.84 -3.10 -1.88
N LYS A 141 -16.75 -1.77 -2.03
CA LYS A 141 -17.20 -0.74 -1.09
C LYS A 141 -16.44 -0.63 0.23
N MET A 142 -15.46 -1.48 0.51
CA MET A 142 -14.59 -1.34 1.67
C MET A 142 -13.43 -0.39 1.34
N PRO A 143 -13.08 0.58 2.21
CA PRO A 143 -11.88 1.39 2.02
C PRO A 143 -10.65 0.51 1.82
N ALA A 144 -9.84 0.78 0.78
CA ALA A 144 -8.59 0.06 0.61
C ALA A 144 -7.62 0.39 1.75
N ALA A 145 -7.02 -0.66 2.31
CA ALA A 145 -6.09 -0.60 3.43
C ALA A 145 -4.79 -1.31 3.05
N ILE A 146 -3.66 -0.90 3.63
CA ILE A 146 -2.35 -1.44 3.27
C ILE A 146 -2.12 -2.77 3.98
N ILE A 147 -1.69 -3.79 3.24
CA ILE A 147 -1.29 -5.08 3.81
C ILE A 147 0.14 -5.43 3.38
N ASP A 148 1.13 -4.95 4.13
CA ASP A 148 2.56 -5.23 3.88
C ASP A 148 3.17 -6.19 4.92
N ASP A 149 4.48 -6.39 4.93
CA ASP A 149 5.12 -7.33 5.89
C ASP A 149 4.94 -6.88 7.34
N ASN A 150 5.03 -5.58 7.63
CA ASN A 150 4.89 -5.05 8.99
C ASN A 150 3.45 -5.22 9.48
N VAL A 151 2.48 -4.88 8.63
CA VAL A 151 1.05 -5.04 8.96
C VAL A 151 0.73 -6.51 9.20
N ILE A 152 1.20 -7.43 8.35
CA ILE A 152 0.97 -8.87 8.55
C ILE A 152 1.56 -9.33 9.88
N GLN A 153 2.81 -8.96 10.18
CA GLN A 153 3.44 -9.33 11.45
C GLN A 153 2.66 -8.79 12.66
N ALA A 154 2.12 -7.57 12.57
CA ALA A 154 1.33 -6.96 13.63
C ALA A 154 0.01 -7.71 13.85
N ILE A 155 -0.77 -8.00 12.80
CA ILE A 155 -2.10 -8.62 12.93
C ILE A 155 -2.05 -10.14 13.19
N GLU A 156 -0.91 -10.78 12.93
CA GLU A 156 -0.66 -12.19 13.28
C GLU A 156 -0.04 -12.36 14.68
N ASN A 157 0.28 -11.26 15.35
CA ASN A 157 0.76 -11.27 16.73
C ASN A 157 -0.34 -11.72 17.72
N LYS A 158 0.02 -12.56 18.71
CA LYS A 158 -0.89 -13.06 19.76
C LYS A 158 -1.73 -11.97 20.45
N ALA A 159 -1.25 -10.74 20.57
CA ALA A 159 -2.00 -9.69 21.25
C ALA A 159 -3.08 -9.04 20.36
N LEU A 160 -2.83 -8.90 19.05
CA LEU A 160 -3.76 -8.27 18.10
C LEU A 160 -4.59 -9.29 17.32
N CYS A 161 -4.22 -10.56 17.39
CA CYS A 161 -4.78 -11.60 16.54
C CYS A 161 -6.31 -11.74 16.64
N GLU A 162 -6.87 -11.48 17.82
CA GLU A 162 -8.30 -11.55 18.11
C GLU A 162 -9.09 -10.37 17.54
N ASP A 163 -8.42 -9.24 17.29
CA ASP A 163 -9.02 -8.09 16.61
C ASP A 163 -9.25 -8.36 15.11
N PHE A 164 -8.59 -9.38 14.53
CA PHE A 164 -8.67 -9.75 13.11
C PHE A 164 -9.21 -11.19 12.91
N PRO A 165 -10.48 -11.46 13.26
CA PRO A 165 -11.05 -12.80 13.26
C PRO A 165 -11.23 -13.41 11.86
N HIS A 166 -11.41 -12.62 10.80
CA HIS A 166 -11.48 -13.16 9.43
C HIS A 166 -10.10 -13.60 8.96
N VAL A 167 -9.07 -12.78 9.18
CA VAL A 167 -7.67 -13.11 8.88
C VAL A 167 -7.21 -14.33 9.67
N ALA A 168 -7.59 -14.43 10.95
CA ALA A 168 -7.23 -15.55 11.81
C ALA A 168 -7.59 -16.92 11.20
N LYS A 169 -8.73 -17.03 10.49
CA LYS A 169 -9.19 -18.27 9.83
C LYS A 169 -8.34 -18.70 8.62
N LEU A 170 -7.54 -17.79 8.10
CA LEU A 170 -6.71 -17.96 6.91
C LEU A 170 -5.21 -18.05 7.22
N ARG A 171 -4.80 -17.92 8.50
CA ARG A 171 -3.41 -18.06 8.92
C ARG A 171 -2.84 -19.41 8.49
N ASN A 172 -1.55 -19.41 8.13
CA ASN A 172 -0.79 -20.58 7.66
C ASN A 172 -1.27 -21.22 6.35
N LYS A 173 -2.35 -20.74 5.71
CA LYS A 173 -2.89 -21.36 4.47
C LYS A 173 -2.22 -20.90 3.17
N SER A 174 -1.42 -19.84 3.19
CA SER A 174 -0.35 -19.61 2.22
C SER A 174 0.40 -18.32 2.56
N ARG A 175 1.73 -18.39 2.66
CA ARG A 175 2.61 -17.20 2.74
C ARG A 175 2.61 -16.36 1.46
N SER A 176 2.09 -16.89 0.35
CA SER A 176 1.91 -16.15 -0.91
C SER A 176 0.58 -15.36 -0.90
N ARG A 177 0.35 -14.58 0.16
CA ARG A 177 -0.74 -13.60 0.37
C ARG A 177 -1.87 -13.69 -0.68
N PRO A 178 -2.70 -14.73 -0.64
CA PRO A 178 -3.70 -14.96 -1.68
C PRO A 178 -4.78 -13.88 -1.56
N LEU A 179 -5.43 -13.52 -2.67
CA LEU A 179 -6.51 -12.53 -2.70
C LEU A 179 -7.54 -12.69 -1.54
N PRO A 180 -8.00 -13.91 -1.20
CA PRO A 180 -8.86 -14.14 -0.03
C PRO A 180 -8.32 -13.59 1.30
N TYR A 181 -7.00 -13.58 1.51
CA TYR A 181 -6.38 -13.03 2.71
C TYR A 181 -6.53 -11.51 2.77
N TYR A 182 -6.35 -10.83 1.63
CA TYR A 182 -6.59 -9.39 1.54
C TYR A 182 -8.06 -9.06 1.76
N GLU A 183 -8.99 -9.82 1.17
CA GLU A 183 -10.42 -9.62 1.41
C GLU A 183 -10.81 -9.80 2.88
N ALA A 184 -10.25 -10.81 3.56
CA ALA A 184 -10.45 -11.02 4.99
C ALA A 184 -9.91 -9.85 5.82
N TYR A 185 -8.72 -9.34 5.48
CA TYR A 185 -8.14 -8.17 6.12
C TYR A 185 -9.03 -6.93 5.96
N LEU A 186 -9.53 -6.65 4.75
CA LEU A 186 -10.41 -5.49 4.54
C LEU A 186 -11.72 -5.59 5.34
N LYS A 187 -12.28 -6.79 5.50
CA LYS A 187 -13.47 -7.02 6.34
C LYS A 187 -13.17 -6.70 7.81
N ASP A 188 -12.06 -7.19 8.33
CA ASP A 188 -11.64 -6.92 9.71
C ASP A 188 -11.36 -5.42 9.92
N VAL A 189 -10.61 -4.78 9.02
CA VAL A 189 -10.35 -3.33 9.06
C VAL A 189 -11.64 -2.52 9.04
N THR A 190 -12.57 -2.85 8.13
CA THR A 190 -13.86 -2.14 8.02
C THR A 190 -14.66 -2.26 9.32
N ALA A 191 -14.76 -3.47 9.88
CA ALA A 191 -15.47 -3.71 11.13
C ALA A 191 -14.82 -2.97 12.33
N ILE A 192 -13.48 -2.92 12.39
CA ILE A 192 -12.74 -2.16 13.41
C ILE A 192 -13.03 -0.65 13.26
N CYS A 193 -12.97 -0.14 12.03
CA CYS A 193 -13.21 1.27 11.72
C CYS A 193 -14.62 1.69 12.13
N GLU A 194 -15.64 0.91 11.76
CA GLU A 194 -17.04 1.16 12.14
C GLU A 194 -17.24 1.10 13.66
N LYS A 195 -16.67 0.09 14.32
CA LYS A 195 -16.83 -0.11 15.77
C LYS A 195 -16.23 1.03 16.59
N HIS A 196 -15.12 1.61 16.13
CA HIS A 196 -14.32 2.55 16.90
C HIS A 196 -14.34 3.99 16.37
N ASP A 197 -15.11 4.25 15.30
CA ASP A 197 -15.20 5.55 14.63
C ASP A 197 -13.79 6.09 14.28
N ILE A 198 -13.05 5.29 13.50
CA ILE A 198 -11.71 5.63 12.99
C ILE A 198 -11.65 5.31 11.49
N THR A 199 -10.68 5.87 10.78
CA THR A 199 -10.49 5.58 9.35
C THR A 199 -9.47 4.47 9.13
N ALA A 200 -9.54 3.81 7.96
CA ALA A 200 -8.52 2.85 7.54
C ALA A 200 -7.12 3.47 7.53
N ASP A 201 -7.00 4.75 7.14
CA ASP A 201 -5.74 5.49 7.16
C ASP A 201 -5.17 5.64 8.59
N MET A 202 -6.02 5.83 9.60
CA MET A 202 -5.59 5.90 11.00
C MET A 202 -5.11 4.53 11.50
N LEU A 203 -5.81 3.46 11.14
CA LEU A 203 -5.48 2.10 11.55
C LEU A 203 -4.20 1.59 10.85
N ASP A 204 -4.08 1.78 9.54
CA ASP A 204 -2.90 1.42 8.73
C ASP A 204 -1.63 2.00 9.35
N ARG A 205 -1.66 3.28 9.76
CA ARG A 205 -0.55 3.96 10.42
C ARG A 205 -0.09 3.23 11.68
N TYR A 206 -1.06 2.97 12.57
CA TYR A 206 -0.77 2.34 13.84
C TYR A 206 -0.19 0.94 13.63
N LEU A 207 -0.78 0.15 12.71
CA LEU A 207 -0.30 -1.20 12.41
C LEU A 207 1.12 -1.19 11.81
N ALA A 208 1.47 -0.19 11.02
CA ALA A 208 2.75 -0.12 10.34
C ALA A 208 3.90 0.44 11.19
N GLU A 209 3.61 1.46 12.01
CA GLU A 209 4.62 2.26 12.70
C GLU A 209 4.73 1.97 14.19
N HIS A 210 3.64 1.55 14.84
CA HIS A 210 3.58 1.50 16.31
C HIS A 210 3.27 0.13 16.86
N ALA A 211 2.46 -0.67 16.16
CA ALA A 211 1.97 -1.94 16.67
C ALA A 211 3.14 -2.85 17.07
N LEU A 212 4.16 -3.03 16.24
CA LEU A 212 5.28 -3.93 16.57
C LEU A 212 6.16 -3.43 17.74
N GLU A 213 6.24 -2.12 17.98
CA GLU A 213 7.00 -1.54 19.10
C GLU A 213 6.21 -1.57 20.41
N ASP A 214 4.89 -1.40 20.32
CA ASP A 214 3.97 -1.40 21.45
C ASP A 214 3.63 -2.82 21.96
N LEU A 215 4.01 -3.85 21.20
CA LEU A 215 3.82 -5.25 21.55
C LEU A 215 5.00 -5.75 22.39
N PRO A 216 4.76 -6.49 23.50
CA PRO A 216 5.82 -6.95 24.37
C PRO A 216 6.83 -7.85 23.63
N LEU A 217 8.14 -7.61 23.86
CA LEU A 217 9.30 -8.28 23.20
C LEU A 217 9.28 -9.83 23.15
N ASN A 218 8.38 -10.49 23.90
CA ASN A 218 8.18 -11.94 23.93
C ASN A 218 6.88 -12.39 23.25
N SER A 219 6.29 -11.59 22.38
CA SER A 219 5.13 -12.01 21.61
C SER A 219 5.57 -12.95 20.49
N GLU A 220 5.67 -14.24 20.80
CA GLU A 220 5.73 -15.29 19.80
C GLU A 220 4.60 -15.06 18.78
N LEU A 221 4.93 -15.16 17.48
CA LEU A 221 3.89 -15.35 16.47
C LEU A 221 2.98 -16.47 16.95
N GLN A 222 1.66 -16.30 16.80
CA GLN A 222 0.74 -17.37 17.20
C GLN A 222 0.95 -18.55 16.25
N THR A 223 1.79 -19.50 16.67
CA THR A 223 1.92 -20.79 16.01
C THR A 223 0.61 -21.54 16.15
N ALA A 224 0.30 -22.33 15.13
CA ALA A 224 -0.95 -23.09 14.97
C ALA A 224 -1.44 -23.78 16.25
#